data_AF-A0A8X6FT04-F1
#
_entry.id   AF-A0A8X6FT04-F1
#
_cell.length_a   1.000
_cell.length_b   1.000
_cell.length_c   1.000
_cell.angle_alpha   90.00
_cell.angle_beta   90.00
_cell.angle_gamma   90.00
#
_symmetry.space_group_name_H-M   'P 1'
#
loop_
_entity.id
_entity.type
_entity.pdbx_description
1 polymer ?
#
loop_
_entity_poly.entity_id
_entity_poly.type
_entity_poly.pdbx_seq_one_letter_code
_entity_poly.pdbx_strand_id
1 'polypeptide(L)'
;MIFDSTPDISHKDQTSQVIRYVMIENTEVRVEESFIDCIETKNKTAEGICDMIVSKLKAEGLNLMNCRGQAYVNAGTKAGCHTGMQQQIKNTNPNAKFVPCAQTIH
;
A
#
# COMPACT_ATOMS: atom_id res chain seq x y z
N MET A 1 1.67 2.75 -4.92
CA MET A 1 0.82 2.63 -3.71
C MET A 1 1.73 2.29 -2.54
N ILE A 2 1.56 3.01 -1.44
CA ILE A 2 2.38 2.87 -0.25
C ILE A 2 1.43 2.70 0.93
N PHE A 3 1.63 1.65 1.72
CA PHE A 3 0.95 1.45 3.00
C PHE A 3 1.99 1.35 4.10
N ASP A 4 1.83 2.13 5.17
CA ASP A 4 2.75 2.13 6.30
C ASP A 4 1.99 1.98 7.62
N SER A 5 2.38 0.97 8.40
CA SER A 5 1.74 0.64 9.68
C SER A 5 2.61 1.07 10.83
N THR A 6 2.11 2.00 11.63
CA THR A 6 2.77 2.50 12.84
C THR A 6 1.99 2.06 14.07
N PRO A 7 2.62 1.45 15.09
CA PRO A 7 1.95 1.18 16.35
C PRO A 7 1.62 2.51 17.05
N ASP A 8 0.34 2.76 17.34
CA ASP A 8 -0.07 3.94 18.12
C ASP A 8 0.18 3.72 19.62
N ILE A 9 0.43 4.82 20.32
CA ILE A 9 0.61 4.91 21.78
C ILE A 9 -0.64 4.37 22.52
N SER A 10 -1.80 4.35 21.85
CA SER A 10 -3.08 3.84 22.36
C SER A 10 -3.28 2.31 22.25
N HIS A 11 -2.26 1.54 21.83
CA HIS A 11 -2.33 0.10 21.50
C HIS A 11 -3.17 -0.28 20.27
N LYS A 12 -3.64 0.71 19.51
CA LYS A 12 -4.32 0.51 18.23
C LYS A 12 -3.31 0.61 17.09
N ASP A 13 -3.19 -0.43 16.28
CA ASP A 13 -2.36 -0.31 15.08
C ASP A 13 -3.15 0.46 14.02
N GLN A 14 -2.50 1.40 13.36
CA GLN A 14 -3.06 2.13 12.23
C GLN A 14 -2.18 1.96 11.00
N THR A 15 -2.81 1.78 9.85
CA THR A 15 -2.14 1.71 8.55
C THR A 15 -2.50 2.96 7.75
N SER A 16 -1.51 3.81 7.49
CA SER A 16 -1.64 4.93 6.57
C SER A 16 -1.58 4.46 5.12
N GLN A 17 -2.38 5.09 4.27
CA GLN A 17 -2.39 4.86 2.83
C GLN A 17 -1.97 6.12 2.09
N VAL A 18 -0.95 5.98 1.25
CA VAL A 18 -0.43 7.05 0.41
C VAL A 18 -0.36 6.56 -1.04
N ILE A 19 -0.78 7.42 -1.97
CA ILE A 19 -0.58 7.20 -3.40
C ILE A 19 0.39 8.23 -3.95
N ARG A 20 1.36 7.74 -4.72
CA ARG A 20 2.26 8.56 -5.52
C ARG A 20 1.93 8.32 -6.99
N TYR A 21 1.61 9.38 -7.71
CA TYR A 21 1.15 9.31 -9.10
C TYR A 21 1.84 10.36 -9.96
N VAL A 22 1.77 10.15 -11.27
CA VAL A 22 2.24 11.12 -12.27
C VAL A 22 1.03 11.87 -12.77
N MET A 23 1.02 13.18 -12.56
CA MET A 23 0.06 14.10 -13.16
C MET A 23 0.64 14.59 -14.49
N ILE A 24 -0.16 14.52 -15.54
CA ILE A 24 0.18 15.05 -16.85
C ILE A 24 -0.89 16.07 -17.22
N GLU A 25 -0.50 17.35 -17.27
CA GLU A 25 -1.36 18.45 -17.67
C GLU A 25 -0.71 19.17 -18.85
N ASN A 26 -1.30 19.04 -20.04
CA ASN A 26 -0.71 19.52 -21.30
C ASN A 26 0.69 18.92 -21.54
N THR A 27 1.73 19.76 -21.48
CA THR A 27 3.15 19.38 -21.60
C THR A 27 3.85 19.24 -20.25
N GLU A 28 3.17 19.58 -19.15
CA GLU A 28 3.75 19.52 -17.83
C GLU A 28 3.57 18.13 -17.22
N VAL A 29 4.65 17.61 -16.65
CA VAL A 29 4.68 16.31 -15.96
C VAL A 29 5.13 16.55 -14.53
N ARG A 30 4.25 16.26 -13.58
CA ARG A 30 4.52 16.36 -12.14
C ARG A 30 4.39 15.01 -11.48
N VAL A 31 5.21 14.77 -10.47
CA VAL A 31 5.05 13.63 -9.57
C VAL A 31 4.45 14.16 -8.29
N GLU A 32 3.26 13.68 -7.95
CA GLU A 32 2.54 14.09 -6.75
C GLU A 32 2.35 12.93 -5.80
N GLU A 33 2.17 13.27 -4.54
CA GLU A 33 1.91 12.33 -3.46
C GLU A 33 0.72 12.82 -2.65
N SER A 34 -0.28 11.95 -2.48
CA SER A 34 -1.51 12.27 -1.77
C SER A 34 -1.74 11.25 -0.66
N PHE A 35 -1.95 11.76 0.55
CA PHE A 35 -2.50 10.99 1.65
C PHE A 35 -3.97 10.69 1.37
N ILE A 36 -4.34 9.41 1.46
CA ILE A 36 -5.69 8.96 1.15
C ILE A 36 -6.47 8.69 2.43
N ASP A 37 -5.90 7.90 3.34
CA ASP A 37 -6.62 7.48 4.55
C ASP A 37 -5.68 6.95 5.64
N CYS A 38 -6.21 6.89 6.87
CA CYS A 38 -5.64 6.16 8.00
C CYS A 38 -6.63 5.08 8.45
N ILE A 39 -6.26 3.81 8.27
CA ILE A 39 -7.15 2.67 8.49
C ILE A 39 -6.79 2.01 9.82
N GLU A 40 -7.77 1.83 10.70
CA GLU A 40 -7.58 1.09 11.95
C GLU A 40 -7.33 -0.39 11.64
N THR A 41 -6.15 -0.89 12.01
CA THR A 41 -5.75 -2.29 11.83
C THR A 41 -6.34 -3.14 12.95
N LYS A 42 -7.59 -3.58 12.77
CA LYS A 42 -8.31 -4.40 13.76
C LYS A 42 -7.77 -5.83 13.86
N ASN A 43 -7.38 -6.42 12.73
CA ASN A 43 -6.79 -7.74 12.66
C ASN A 43 -5.32 -7.63 12.27
N LYS A 44 -4.42 -7.93 13.23
CA LYS A 44 -2.97 -7.82 13.05
C LYS A 44 -2.35 -9.04 12.34
N THR A 45 -3.16 -10.04 11.95
CA THR A 45 -2.65 -11.14 11.14
C THR A 45 -2.28 -10.66 9.74
N ALA A 46 -1.34 -11.36 9.11
CA ALA A 46 -0.92 -11.05 7.75
C ALA A 46 -2.09 -11.05 6.76
N GLU A 47 -2.98 -12.04 6.87
CA GLU A 47 -4.19 -12.18 6.06
C GLU A 47 -5.17 -11.02 6.29
N GLY A 48 -5.46 -10.67 7.55
CA GLY A 48 -6.39 -9.58 7.87
C GLY A 48 -5.96 -8.22 7.32
N ILE A 49 -4.65 -7.93 7.36
CA ILE A 49 -4.08 -6.69 6.80
C ILE A 49 -4.17 -6.71 5.28
N CYS A 50 -3.86 -7.84 4.65
CA CYS A 50 -3.99 -8.04 3.21
C CYS A 50 -5.44 -7.83 2.74
N ASP A 51 -6.42 -8.45 3.41
CA ASP A 51 -7.84 -8.32 3.07
C ASP A 51 -8.35 -6.89 3.25
N MET A 52 -7.92 -6.22 4.32
CA MET A 52 -8.22 -4.81 4.58
C MET A 52 -7.72 -3.93 3.42
N ILE A 53 -6.45 -4.08 3.02
CA ILE A 53 -5.85 -3.30 1.92
C ILE A 53 -6.56 -3.59 0.59
N VAL A 54 -6.78 -4.87 0.24
CA VAL A 54 -7.46 -5.25 -1.01
C VAL A 54 -8.89 -4.71 -1.04
N SER A 55 -9.62 -4.79 0.08
CA SER A 55 -10.98 -4.27 0.19
C SER A 55 -11.01 -2.75 0.04
N LYS A 56 -10.04 -2.04 0.65
CA LYS A 56 -9.89 -0.60 0.52
C LYS A 56 -9.63 -0.18 -0.93
N LEU A 57 -8.66 -0.79 -1.59
CA LEU A 57 -8.35 -0.51 -3.00
C LEU A 57 -9.54 -0.74 -3.92
N LYS A 58 -10.35 -1.78 -3.67
CA LYS A 58 -11.60 -2.03 -4.41
C LYS A 58 -12.64 -0.94 -4.16
N ALA A 59 -12.81 -0.51 -2.91
CA ALA A 59 -13.79 0.51 -2.54
C ALA A 59 -13.46 1.90 -3.10
N GLU A 60 -12.17 2.22 -3.22
CA GLU A 60 -11.71 3.52 -3.74
C GLU A 60 -11.79 3.65 -5.27
N GLY A 61 -12.13 2.56 -5.97
CA GLY A 61 -12.22 2.57 -7.43
C GLY A 61 -10.87 2.83 -8.12
N LEU A 62 -9.75 2.68 -7.40
CA LEU A 62 -8.42 2.85 -7.96
C LEU A 62 -8.16 1.78 -9.02
N ASN A 63 -7.95 2.20 -10.26
CA ASN A 63 -7.65 1.28 -11.33
C ASN A 63 -6.23 0.70 -11.17
N LEU A 64 -6.13 -0.55 -10.72
CA LEU A 64 -4.86 -1.26 -10.54
C LEU A 64 -4.04 -1.37 -11.83
N MET A 65 -4.64 -1.23 -13.02
CA MET A 65 -3.90 -1.16 -14.30
C MET A 65 -3.00 0.08 -14.41
N ASN A 66 -3.31 1.13 -13.65
CA ASN A 66 -2.48 2.33 -13.56
C ASN A 66 -1.36 2.18 -12.52
N CYS A 67 -1.40 1.13 -11.69
CA CYS A 67 -0.35 0.88 -10.71
C CYS A 67 0.98 0.56 -11.41
N ARG A 68 2.07 1.16 -10.92
CA ARG A 68 3.44 0.84 -11.40
C ARG A 68 4.36 0.40 -10.27
N GLY A 69 3.95 0.64 -9.03
CA GLY A 69 4.71 0.28 -7.85
C GLY A 69 3.81 0.03 -6.65
N GLN A 70 4.17 -0.97 -5.86
CA GLN A 70 3.52 -1.34 -4.61
C GLN A 70 4.56 -1.51 -3.49
N ALA A 71 4.32 -0.86 -2.35
CA ALA A 71 5.18 -0.90 -1.17
C ALA A 71 4.31 -1.03 0.08
N TYR A 72 4.70 -1.93 0.99
CA TYR A 72 3.98 -2.20 2.23
C TYR A 72 5.00 -2.27 3.37
N VAL A 73 4.76 -1.50 4.43
CA VAL A 73 5.57 -1.46 5.64
C VAL A 73 4.70 -1.86 6.80
N ASN A 74 5.17 -2.83 7.57
CA ASN A 74 4.50 -3.22 8.80
C ASN A 74 5.52 -3.88 9.73
N ALA A 75 5.47 -3.49 10.99
CA ALA A 75 6.29 -4.04 12.08
C ALA A 75 6.08 -5.55 12.35
N GLY A 76 5.04 -6.19 11.78
CA GLY A 76 4.66 -7.57 12.11
C GLY A 76 4.42 -8.56 10.95
N THR A 77 4.39 -8.14 9.68
CA THR A 77 4.04 -9.07 8.57
C THR A 77 5.25 -9.80 8.00
N LYS A 78 5.60 -10.90 8.65
CA LYS A 78 6.47 -11.93 8.08
C LYS A 78 5.81 -12.57 6.84
N ALA A 79 6.43 -12.37 5.67
CA ALA A 79 6.38 -13.17 4.42
C ALA A 79 5.04 -13.53 3.73
N GLY A 80 3.95 -13.85 4.43
CA GLY A 80 2.72 -14.41 3.83
C GLY A 80 1.80 -13.40 3.12
N CYS A 81 1.64 -12.21 3.69
CA CYS A 81 0.88 -11.13 3.03
C CYS A 81 1.64 -10.56 1.83
N HIS A 82 2.98 -10.57 1.90
CA HIS A 82 3.85 -10.20 0.79
C HIS A 82 3.69 -11.12 -0.41
N THR A 83 3.33 -12.39 -0.26
CA THR A 83 3.13 -13.28 -1.42
C THR A 83 1.71 -13.19 -1.98
N GLY A 84 0.67 -13.18 -1.13
CA GLY A 84 -0.73 -13.20 -1.60
C GLY A 84 -1.17 -11.93 -2.33
N MET A 85 -1.15 -10.79 -1.63
CA MET A 85 -1.62 -9.51 -2.18
C MET A 85 -0.69 -8.99 -3.28
N GLN A 86 0.63 -9.12 -3.10
CA GLN A 86 1.59 -8.74 -4.14
C GLN A 86 1.32 -9.51 -5.43
N GLN A 87 1.11 -10.82 -5.33
CA GLN A 87 0.84 -11.67 -6.48
C GLN A 87 -0.52 -11.33 -7.10
N GLN A 88 -1.55 -11.04 -6.29
CA GLN A 88 -2.84 -10.59 -6.80
C GLN A 88 -2.71 -9.29 -7.62
N ILE A 89 -2.03 -8.28 -7.10
CA ILE A 89 -1.81 -7.01 -7.81
C ILE A 89 -0.93 -7.21 -9.05
N LYS A 90 0.08 -8.08 -8.97
CA LYS A 90 0.94 -8.44 -10.10
C LYS A 90 0.20 -9.23 -11.18
N ASN A 91 -0.76 -10.08 -10.80
CA ASN A 91 -1.63 -10.80 -11.73
C ASN A 91 -2.58 -9.83 -12.45
N THR A 92 -3.12 -8.85 -11.74
CA THR A 92 -3.93 -7.79 -12.37
C THR A 92 -3.07 -6.92 -13.28
N ASN A 93 -1.86 -6.57 -12.85
CA ASN A 93 -0.96 -5.69 -13.59
C ASN A 93 0.50 -6.12 -13.40
N PRO A 94 1.09 -6.83 -14.40
CA PRO A 94 2.48 -7.30 -14.34
C PRO A 94 3.52 -6.19 -14.17
N ASN A 95 3.17 -4.94 -14.48
CA ASN A 95 4.06 -3.78 -14.34
C ASN A 95 4.03 -3.17 -12.93
N ALA A 96 3.17 -3.64 -12.02
CA ALA A 96 3.11 -3.18 -10.64
C ALA A 96 4.22 -3.83 -9.80
N LYS A 97 5.44 -3.28 -9.90
CA LYS A 97 6.62 -3.83 -9.23
C LYS A 97 6.51 -3.68 -7.72
N PHE A 98 6.86 -4.73 -6.99
CA PHE A 98 7.02 -4.64 -5.54
C PHE A 98 8.34 -3.96 -5.20
N VAL A 99 8.26 -2.96 -4.35
CA VAL A 99 9.42 -2.27 -3.79
C VAL A 99 9.40 -2.53 -2.28
N PRO A 100 10.31 -3.37 -1.76
CA PRO A 100 10.45 -3.50 -0.31
C PRO A 100 10.83 -2.13 0.26
N CYS A 101 10.19 -1.74 1.35
CA CYS A 101 10.57 -0.51 2.01
C CYS A 101 11.94 -0.69 2.65
N ALA A 102 12.89 0.17 2.29
CA ALA A 102 14.18 0.27 2.94
C ALA A 102 14.06 1.15 4.18
N GLN A 103 13.51 0.63 5.28
CA GLN A 103 13.79 1.21 6.59
C GLN A 103 15.15 0.69 7.06
N THR A 104 16.22 1.32 6.57
CA THR A 104 17.48 1.43 7.31
C THR A 104 17.92 2.87 7.18
N ILE A 105 17.49 3.70 8.13
CA ILE A 105 18.23 4.90 8.49
C ILE A 105 18.68 4.63 9.92
N HIS A 106 19.99 4.45 10.06
CA HIS A 106 20.71 4.35 11.32
C HIS A 106 20.63 5.68 12.09
#